data_AF-A0A940SPM0-F1
#
_entry.id   AF-A0A940SPM0-F1
#
_cell.length_a   1.000
_cell.length_b   1.000
_cell.length_c   1.000
_cell.angle_alpha   90.00
_cell.angle_beta   90.00
_cell.angle_gamma   90.00
#
_symmetry.space_group_name_H-M   'P 1'
#
loop_
_entity.id
_entity.type
_entity.pdbx_description
1 polymer ?
#
loop_
_entity_poly.entity_id
_entity_poly.type
_entity_poly.pdbx_seq_one_letter_code
_entity_poly.pdbx_strand_id
1 'polypeptide(L)'
;TLFMVIFIALSDVDYGPMKHHENNARNGDLFTTRNKVYPEDAKPTHTRGKVIDLILPVVLLISLCVLGMVYTGGLFDGVGFMDAFANCDASFGLAVGSLGALIVIILYFLARRVLTFTECMDSITDGFKQMVPAILILTFAWTLKTMTGLLQAGEYVSGVVEKTDTMVLLPMLLFVVALGLAFATGTSWGTFGILIPIVTGVFSKALLGVGDSASIPPMVIICISACLAGAVCGDHCSPISDTTIMASTGAQCDHVNHVSTQLPYALTVAAVCAVGYLLAGFVQNVFVVLGVSVLLMFGVLVLIRILSGMKKTAPKE
;
A
#
# COMPACT_ATOMS: atom_id res chain seq x y z
N THR A 1 -11.76 0.09 -0.32
CA THR A 1 -11.30 -1.25 0.12
C THR A 1 -11.93 -1.69 1.43
N LEU A 2 -11.67 -1.03 2.56
CA LEU A 2 -12.15 -1.48 3.90
C LEU A 2 -13.66 -1.75 3.96
N PHE A 3 -14.47 -0.81 3.45
CA PHE A 3 -15.93 -1.00 3.39
C PHE A 3 -16.34 -2.27 2.62
N MET A 4 -15.69 -2.53 1.48
CA MET A 4 -15.97 -3.72 0.68
C MET A 4 -15.58 -5.00 1.44
N VAL A 5 -14.42 -5.03 2.08
CA VAL A 5 -13.97 -6.18 2.88
C VAL A 5 -14.98 -6.49 3.99
N ILE A 6 -15.42 -5.46 4.73
CA ILE A 6 -16.43 -5.61 5.79
C ILE A 6 -17.76 -6.11 5.20
N PHE A 7 -18.23 -5.53 4.09
CA PHE A 7 -19.48 -5.92 3.47
C PHE A 7 -19.48 -7.39 3.02
N ILE A 8 -18.41 -7.83 2.36
CA ILE A 8 -18.29 -9.21 1.85
C ILE A 8 -18.20 -10.18 3.02
N ALA A 9 -17.39 -9.86 4.05
CA ALA A 9 -17.28 -10.68 5.26
C ALA A 9 -18.63 -10.84 6.00
N LEU A 10 -19.45 -9.78 6.06
CA LEU A 10 -20.78 -9.84 6.70
C LEU A 10 -21.85 -10.50 5.82
N SER A 11 -21.70 -10.42 4.50
CA SER A 11 -22.71 -10.92 3.56
C SER A 11 -22.50 -12.37 3.17
N ASP A 12 -21.30 -12.93 3.32
CA ASP A 12 -20.89 -14.27 2.83
C ASP A 12 -21.19 -14.45 1.32
N VAL A 13 -21.02 -13.37 0.55
CA VAL A 13 -21.27 -13.36 -0.91
C VAL A 13 -19.96 -13.09 -1.65
N ASP A 14 -19.35 -14.17 -2.11
CA ASP A 14 -18.23 -14.12 -3.04
C ASP A 14 -18.69 -14.11 -4.50
N TYR A 15 -17.86 -13.53 -5.36
CA TYR A 15 -18.09 -13.44 -6.81
C TYR A 15 -16.80 -13.71 -7.61
N GLY A 16 -16.94 -13.85 -8.93
CA GLY A 16 -15.80 -14.21 -9.79
C GLY A 16 -15.22 -15.60 -9.48
N PRO A 17 -13.91 -15.82 -9.73
CA PRO A 17 -13.23 -17.08 -9.45
C PRO A 17 -13.24 -17.45 -7.97
N MET A 18 -13.19 -16.45 -7.06
CA MET A 18 -13.20 -16.69 -5.61
C MET A 18 -14.42 -17.50 -5.17
N LYS A 19 -15.59 -17.20 -5.73
CA LYS A 19 -16.82 -17.96 -5.48
C LYS A 19 -16.71 -19.44 -5.84
N HIS A 20 -15.97 -19.77 -6.90
CA HIS A 20 -15.77 -21.15 -7.31
C HIS A 20 -14.88 -21.89 -6.31
N HIS A 21 -13.75 -21.29 -5.93
CA HIS A 21 -12.84 -21.82 -4.91
C HIS A 21 -13.54 -22.01 -3.55
N GLU A 22 -14.34 -21.03 -3.12
CA GLU A 22 -15.11 -21.09 -1.87
C GLU A 22 -16.15 -22.22 -1.88
N ASN A 23 -16.90 -22.40 -2.97
CA ASN A 23 -17.86 -23.51 -3.08
C ASN A 23 -17.17 -24.88 -3.09
N ASN A 24 -16.00 -24.99 -3.73
CA ASN A 24 -15.23 -26.23 -3.75
C ASN A 24 -14.67 -26.56 -2.37
N ALA A 25 -14.16 -25.56 -1.65
CA ALA A 25 -13.70 -25.70 -0.28
C ALA A 25 -14.83 -26.18 0.65
N ARG A 26 -16.06 -25.63 0.50
CA ARG A 26 -17.25 -26.11 1.23
C ARG A 26 -17.60 -27.56 0.92
N ASN A 27 -17.27 -28.05 -0.27
CA ASN A 27 -17.47 -29.44 -0.69
C ASN A 27 -16.26 -30.35 -0.40
N GLY A 28 -15.27 -29.88 0.37
CA GLY A 28 -14.10 -30.65 0.80
C GLY A 28 -12.89 -30.56 -0.12
N ASP A 29 -12.94 -29.79 -1.22
CA ASP A 29 -11.81 -29.51 -2.11
C ASP A 29 -11.20 -28.13 -1.80
N LEU A 30 -10.32 -28.09 -0.79
CA LEU A 30 -9.68 -26.88 -0.28
C LEU A 30 -8.77 -26.19 -1.30
N PHE A 31 -8.12 -26.95 -2.19
CA PHE A 31 -7.11 -26.40 -3.09
C PHE A 31 -7.65 -26.11 -4.48
N THR A 32 -8.78 -26.73 -4.87
CA THR A 32 -9.41 -26.60 -6.19
C THR A 32 -8.47 -26.94 -7.36
N THR A 33 -7.27 -27.43 -7.06
CA THR A 33 -6.14 -27.64 -7.97
C THR A 33 -5.67 -29.07 -7.76
N ARG A 34 -5.46 -29.81 -8.86
CA ARG A 34 -5.06 -31.23 -8.80
C ARG A 34 -3.70 -31.46 -8.14
N ASN A 35 -2.81 -30.47 -8.17
CA ASN A 35 -1.48 -30.56 -7.58
C ASN A 35 -1.41 -29.75 -6.30
N LYS A 36 -0.96 -30.38 -5.21
CA LYS A 36 -0.51 -29.64 -4.02
C LYS A 36 0.76 -28.90 -4.40
N VAL A 37 0.69 -27.58 -4.50
CA VAL A 37 1.86 -26.71 -4.80
C VAL A 37 2.87 -26.76 -3.65
N TYR A 38 2.39 -27.02 -2.43
CA TYR A 38 3.22 -27.15 -1.24
C TYR A 38 3.12 -28.58 -0.69
N PRO A 39 4.24 -29.29 -0.49
CA PRO A 39 4.24 -30.57 0.20
C PRO A 39 3.79 -30.38 1.66
N GLU A 40 2.94 -31.27 2.18
CA GLU A 40 2.46 -31.22 3.58
C GLU A 40 3.61 -31.33 4.60
N ASP A 41 4.80 -31.73 4.16
CA ASP A 41 5.95 -32.07 4.99
C ASP A 41 7.01 -30.96 5.08
N ALA A 42 6.66 -29.70 4.77
CA ALA A 42 7.54 -28.56 5.06
C ALA A 42 7.64 -28.37 6.59
N LYS A 43 8.42 -29.24 7.25
CA LYS A 43 8.67 -29.18 8.68
C LYS A 43 9.24 -27.81 9.02
N PRO A 44 8.72 -27.13 10.06
CA PRO A 44 9.28 -25.86 10.49
C PRO A 44 10.76 -26.06 10.83
N THR A 45 11.63 -25.25 10.24
CA THR A 45 13.09 -25.27 10.48
C THR A 45 13.42 -25.01 11.95
N HIS A 46 12.54 -24.31 12.69
CA HIS A 46 12.67 -24.06 14.13
C HIS A 46 11.40 -24.44 14.89
N THR A 47 11.54 -25.36 15.84
CA THR A 47 10.43 -25.89 16.67
C THR A 47 10.13 -25.07 17.93
N ARG A 48 10.89 -23.99 18.20
CA ARG A 48 10.76 -23.14 19.41
C ARG A 48 10.11 -21.77 19.17
N GLY A 49 9.75 -21.46 17.92
CA GLY A 49 9.08 -20.21 17.57
C GLY A 49 7.69 -20.10 18.20
N LYS A 50 7.36 -18.91 18.73
CA LYS A 50 6.05 -18.58 19.28
C LYS A 50 5.52 -17.31 18.60
N VAL A 51 4.20 -17.10 18.61
CA VAL A 51 3.58 -15.88 18.05
C VAL A 51 4.17 -14.58 18.62
N ILE A 52 4.60 -14.60 19.89
CA ILE A 52 5.28 -13.46 20.52
C ILE A 52 6.58 -13.06 19.80
N ASP A 53 7.26 -14.01 19.14
CA ASP A 53 8.49 -13.76 18.37
C ASP A 53 8.23 -12.93 17.11
N LEU A 54 6.99 -12.93 16.61
CA LEU A 54 6.55 -12.10 15.49
C LEU A 54 6.06 -10.72 15.95
N ILE A 55 5.28 -10.69 17.04
CA ILE A 55 4.64 -9.45 17.53
C ILE A 55 5.66 -8.55 18.25
N LEU A 56 6.54 -9.12 19.06
CA LEU A 56 7.50 -8.36 19.89
C LEU A 56 8.44 -7.47 19.06
N PRO A 57 9.08 -7.93 17.97
CA PRO A 57 9.91 -7.06 17.11
C PRO A 57 9.14 -5.83 16.60
N VAL A 58 7.90 -6.01 16.17
CA VAL A 58 7.08 -4.94 15.60
C VAL A 58 6.74 -3.90 16.68
N VAL A 59 6.28 -4.35 17.84
CA VAL A 59 5.93 -3.46 18.96
C VAL A 59 7.17 -2.72 19.47
N LEU A 60 8.30 -3.41 19.64
CA LEU A 60 9.56 -2.79 20.05
C LEU A 60 10.03 -1.75 19.04
N LEU A 61 9.99 -2.07 17.75
CA LEU A 61 10.39 -1.15 16.68
C LEU A 61 9.54 0.13 16.71
N ILE A 62 8.21 0.00 16.73
CA ILE A 62 7.31 1.16 16.78
C ILE A 62 7.58 1.99 18.04
N SER A 63 7.66 1.34 19.20
CA SER A 63 7.86 2.02 20.48
C SER A 63 9.20 2.77 20.53
N LEU A 64 10.30 2.13 20.13
CA LEU A 64 11.62 2.73 20.15
C LEU A 64 11.80 3.78 19.06
N CYS A 65 11.16 3.65 17.90
CA CYS A 65 11.12 4.70 16.88
C CYS A 65 10.36 5.93 17.37
N VAL A 66 9.19 5.75 18.00
CA VAL A 66 8.43 6.88 18.59
C VAL A 66 9.22 7.54 19.70
N LEU A 67 9.84 6.76 20.60
CA LEU A 67 10.72 7.31 21.64
C LEU A 67 11.93 8.02 21.06
N GLY A 68 12.54 7.48 20.00
CA GLY A 68 13.66 8.10 19.30
C GLY A 68 13.29 9.45 18.69
N MET A 69 12.14 9.54 18.00
CA MET A 69 11.62 10.81 17.46
C MET A 69 11.33 11.81 18.58
N VAL A 70 10.65 11.39 19.63
CA VAL A 70 10.28 12.30 20.73
C VAL A 70 11.50 12.72 21.57
N TYR A 71 12.52 11.85 21.66
CA TYR A 71 13.82 12.18 22.25
C TYR A 71 14.53 13.29 21.47
N THR A 72 14.60 13.19 20.14
CA THR A 72 15.26 14.22 19.31
C THR A 72 14.49 15.54 19.31
N GLY A 73 13.20 15.50 19.61
CA GLY A 73 12.35 16.67 19.82
C GLY A 73 12.45 17.35 21.19
N GLY A 74 13.33 16.90 22.09
CA GLY A 74 13.56 17.55 23.38
C GLY A 74 12.54 17.22 24.47
N LEU A 75 11.85 16.07 24.40
CA LEU A 75 10.94 15.63 25.47
C LEU A 75 11.63 15.57 26.84
N PHE A 76 12.89 15.11 26.86
CA PHE A 76 13.68 15.02 28.10
C PHE A 76 14.20 16.39 28.58
N ASP A 77 14.07 17.42 27.75
CA ASP A 77 14.40 18.81 28.07
C ASP A 77 13.18 19.60 28.57
N GLY A 78 12.04 18.93 28.79
CA GLY A 78 10.83 19.49 29.41
C GLY A 78 9.76 19.97 28.42
N VAL A 79 9.93 19.68 27.12
CA VAL A 79 8.94 20.00 26.08
C VAL A 79 7.76 19.02 26.15
N GLY A 80 6.54 19.50 25.88
CA GLY A 80 5.36 18.64 25.83
C GLY A 80 5.47 17.57 24.74
N PHE A 81 4.86 16.39 24.95
CA PHE A 81 4.96 15.25 24.01
C PHE A 81 4.59 15.61 22.56
N MET A 82 3.53 16.39 22.38
CA MET A 82 3.04 16.77 21.05
C MET A 82 4.00 17.74 20.34
N ASP A 83 4.58 18.68 21.09
CA ASP A 83 5.56 19.64 20.58
C ASP A 83 6.92 18.99 20.28
N ALA A 84 7.34 18.03 21.12
CA ALA A 84 8.54 17.24 20.88
C ALA A 84 8.37 16.35 19.65
N PHE A 85 7.21 15.71 19.48
CA PHE A 85 6.94 14.93 18.27
C PHE A 85 6.90 15.81 17.01
N ALA A 86 6.31 17.00 17.08
CA ALA A 86 6.21 17.92 15.94
C ALA A 86 7.57 18.50 15.52
N ASN A 87 8.46 18.78 16.47
CA ASN A 87 9.78 19.38 16.22
C ASN A 87 10.93 18.35 16.19
N CYS A 88 10.63 17.06 16.03
CA CYS A 88 11.65 16.03 16.02
C CYS A 88 12.51 16.05 14.74
N ASP A 89 13.77 15.65 14.88
CA ASP A 89 14.54 15.15 13.74
C ASP A 89 14.08 13.71 13.46
N ALA A 90 13.17 13.56 12.50
CA ALA A 90 12.63 12.26 12.12
C ALA A 90 13.72 11.33 11.55
N SER A 91 14.71 11.86 10.82
CA SER A 91 15.74 11.03 10.19
C SER A 91 16.64 10.42 11.25
N PHE A 92 17.14 11.24 12.17
CA PHE A 92 17.99 10.78 13.26
C PHE A 92 17.19 9.95 14.29
N GLY A 93 15.98 10.38 14.64
CA GLY A 93 15.13 9.68 15.61
C GLY A 93 14.72 8.28 15.17
N LEU A 94 14.33 8.11 13.90
CA LEU A 94 14.03 6.79 13.32
C LEU A 94 15.29 5.91 13.22
N ALA A 95 16.44 6.48 12.86
CA ALA A 95 17.70 5.71 12.79
C ALA A 95 18.12 5.17 14.17
N VAL A 96 18.12 6.01 15.20
CA VAL A 96 18.47 5.59 16.57
C VAL A 96 17.46 4.60 17.12
N GLY A 97 16.17 4.85 16.93
CA GLY A 97 15.09 3.97 17.39
C GLY A 97 15.13 2.59 16.73
N SER A 98 15.33 2.53 15.42
CA SER A 98 15.42 1.27 14.67
C SER A 98 16.69 0.47 14.99
N LEU A 99 17.84 1.13 15.16
CA LEU A 99 19.08 0.48 15.62
C LEU A 99 18.93 -0.08 17.02
N GLY A 100 18.33 0.68 17.94
CA GLY A 100 18.03 0.22 19.29
C GLY A 100 17.12 -1.02 19.28
N ALA A 101 16.04 -0.99 18.49
CA ALA A 101 15.13 -2.12 18.34
C ALA A 101 15.83 -3.36 17.78
N LEU A 102 16.70 -3.18 16.77
CA LEU A 102 17.47 -4.27 16.17
C LEU A 102 18.41 -4.94 17.20
N ILE A 103 19.11 -4.15 18.01
CA ILE A 103 20.00 -4.69 19.06
C ILE A 103 19.19 -5.48 20.09
N VAL A 104 18.09 -4.91 20.59
CA VAL A 104 17.25 -5.55 21.60
C VAL A 104 16.66 -6.85 21.07
N ILE A 105 16.20 -6.90 19.82
CA ILE A 105 15.58 -8.11 19.28
C ILE A 105 16.61 -9.21 18.99
N ILE A 106 17.83 -8.85 18.57
CA ILE A 106 18.92 -9.83 18.41
C ILE A 106 19.25 -10.45 19.77
N LEU A 107 19.40 -9.62 20.82
CA LEU A 107 19.65 -10.12 22.18
C LEU A 107 18.51 -11.03 22.66
N TYR A 108 17.26 -10.67 22.38
CA TYR A 108 16.09 -11.48 22.70
C TYR A 108 16.12 -12.86 22.01
N PHE A 109 16.37 -12.91 20.70
CA PHE A 109 16.42 -14.16 19.94
C PHE A 109 17.58 -15.07 20.37
N LEU A 110 18.74 -14.48 20.68
CA LEU A 110 19.89 -15.22 21.22
C LEU A 110 19.63 -15.76 22.62
N ALA A 111 19.03 -14.95 23.51
CA ALA A 111 18.69 -15.37 24.87
C ALA A 111 17.67 -16.51 24.88
N ARG A 112 16.65 -16.45 24.00
CA ARG A 112 15.68 -17.55 23.82
C ARG A 112 16.24 -18.75 23.05
N ARG A 113 17.43 -18.62 22.44
CA ARG A 113 18.05 -19.63 21.56
C ARG A 113 17.07 -20.12 20.50
N VAL A 114 16.32 -19.19 19.91
CA VAL A 114 15.43 -19.46 18.76
C VAL A 114 16.26 -19.45 17.49
N LEU A 115 17.13 -18.45 17.37
CA LEU A 115 18.10 -18.25 16.30
C LEU A 115 19.51 -18.24 16.87
N THR A 116 20.46 -18.68 16.05
CA THR A 116 21.90 -18.56 16.27
C THR A 116 22.39 -17.16 15.88
N PHE A 117 23.60 -16.80 16.33
CA PHE A 117 24.20 -15.51 15.96
C PHE A 117 24.37 -15.36 14.45
N THR A 118 24.80 -16.42 13.76
CA THR A 118 24.95 -16.43 12.31
C THR A 118 23.62 -16.17 11.61
N GLU A 119 22.55 -16.85 12.03
CA GLU A 119 21.21 -16.64 11.46
C GLU A 119 20.69 -15.20 11.69
N CYS A 120 20.99 -14.60 12.86
CA CYS A 120 20.68 -13.19 13.10
C CYS A 120 21.44 -12.24 12.15
N MET A 121 22.73 -12.49 11.90
CA MET A 121 23.53 -11.67 10.97
C MET A 121 23.12 -11.85 9.51
N ASP A 122 22.77 -13.09 9.12
CA ASP A 122 22.24 -13.38 7.79
C ASP A 122 20.89 -12.67 7.58
N SER A 123 20.02 -12.66 8.60
CA SER A 123 18.74 -11.95 8.57
C SER A 123 18.89 -10.44 8.38
N ILE A 124 19.92 -9.82 8.99
CA ILE A 124 20.24 -8.40 8.75
C ILE A 124 20.60 -8.19 7.27
N THR A 125 21.46 -9.05 6.74
CA THR A 125 21.94 -8.95 5.35
C THR A 125 20.79 -9.10 4.35
N ASP A 126 19.89 -10.06 4.59
CA ASP A 126 18.72 -10.28 3.74
C ASP A 126 17.72 -9.12 3.83
N GLY A 127 17.53 -8.54 5.03
CA GLY A 127 16.75 -7.31 5.21
C GLY A 127 17.31 -6.15 4.39
N PHE A 128 18.63 -5.95 4.39
CA PHE A 128 19.27 -4.93 3.55
C PHE A 128 19.05 -5.17 2.05
N LYS A 129 19.23 -6.42 1.57
CA LYS A 129 19.00 -6.78 0.16
C LYS A 129 17.56 -6.45 -0.28
N GLN A 130 16.57 -6.72 0.58
CA GLN A 130 15.17 -6.40 0.32
C GLN A 130 14.89 -4.89 0.21
N MET A 131 15.71 -4.05 0.85
CA MET A 131 15.54 -2.58 0.81
C MET A 131 16.28 -1.90 -0.35
N VAL A 132 17.27 -2.55 -0.98
CA VAL A 132 18.07 -1.97 -2.07
C VAL A 132 17.20 -1.40 -3.21
N PRO A 133 16.18 -2.10 -3.73
CA PRO A 133 15.34 -1.57 -4.81
C PRO A 133 14.65 -0.26 -4.41
N ALA A 134 14.08 -0.19 -3.20
CA ALA A 134 13.40 1.00 -2.70
C ALA A 134 14.36 2.20 -2.57
N ILE A 135 15.59 1.98 -2.08
CA ILE A 135 16.62 3.02 -1.97
C ILE A 135 17.01 3.57 -3.35
N LEU A 136 17.23 2.69 -4.33
CA LEU A 136 17.56 3.09 -5.70
C LEU A 136 16.43 3.90 -6.34
N ILE A 137 15.19 3.44 -6.18
CA ILE A 137 13.99 4.15 -6.65
C ILE A 137 13.91 5.55 -6.04
N LEU A 138 14.04 5.69 -4.71
CA LEU A 138 13.95 6.99 -4.03
C LEU A 138 15.11 7.92 -4.45
N THR A 139 16.29 7.36 -4.71
CA THR A 139 17.43 8.12 -5.23
C THR A 139 17.14 8.64 -6.64
N PHE A 140 16.65 7.77 -7.54
CA PHE A 140 16.26 8.16 -8.89
C PHE A 140 15.06 9.10 -8.91
N ALA A 141 14.12 8.97 -7.96
CA ALA A 141 13.01 9.89 -7.78
C ALA A 141 13.51 11.31 -7.55
N TRP A 142 14.51 11.48 -6.70
CA TRP A 142 15.12 12.79 -6.43
C TRP A 142 15.87 13.31 -7.66
N THR A 143 16.60 12.46 -8.38
CA THR A 143 17.24 12.84 -9.65
C THR A 143 16.19 13.30 -10.67
N LEU A 144 15.10 12.55 -10.83
CA LEU A 144 14.00 12.88 -11.74
C LEU A 144 13.37 14.21 -11.35
N LYS A 145 13.04 14.41 -10.06
CA LYS A 145 12.52 15.69 -9.52
C LYS A 145 13.39 16.86 -9.98
N THR A 146 14.69 16.76 -9.74
CA THR A 146 15.67 17.80 -10.09
C THR A 146 15.69 18.04 -11.59
N MET A 147 15.73 16.98 -12.42
CA MET A 147 15.70 17.10 -13.88
C MET A 147 14.39 17.72 -14.40
N THR A 148 13.22 17.31 -13.89
CA THR A 148 11.93 17.94 -14.24
C THR A 148 11.86 19.40 -13.83
N GLY A 149 12.50 19.77 -12.70
CA GLY A 149 12.64 21.16 -12.28
C GLY A 149 13.50 21.96 -13.26
N LEU A 150 14.66 21.42 -13.67
CA LEU A 150 15.57 22.06 -14.64
C LEU A 150 14.93 22.23 -16.02
N LEU A 151 14.14 21.26 -16.47
CA LEU A 151 13.41 21.32 -17.74
C LEU A 151 12.21 22.28 -17.70
N GLN A 152 11.92 22.90 -16.55
CA GLN A 152 10.70 23.68 -16.33
C GLN A 152 9.44 22.92 -16.75
N ALA A 153 9.45 21.59 -16.62
CA ALA A 153 8.33 20.74 -17.05
C ALA A 153 7.03 21.11 -16.31
N GLY A 154 7.15 21.55 -15.06
CA GLY A 154 6.04 22.11 -14.30
C GLY A 154 5.47 23.39 -14.90
N GLU A 155 6.31 24.28 -15.45
CA GLU A 155 5.86 25.50 -16.12
C GLU A 155 5.21 25.21 -17.46
N TYR A 156 5.73 24.25 -18.22
CA TYR A 156 5.10 23.78 -19.46
C TYR A 156 3.73 23.16 -19.20
N VAL A 157 3.63 22.23 -18.25
CA VAL A 157 2.35 21.56 -17.94
C VAL A 157 1.37 22.56 -17.33
N SER A 158 1.78 23.43 -16.40
CA SER A 158 0.90 24.50 -15.89
C SER A 158 0.45 25.43 -17.02
N GLY A 159 1.30 25.81 -17.97
CA GLY A 159 0.92 26.66 -19.11
C GLY A 159 -0.02 25.98 -20.13
N VAL A 160 0.02 24.65 -20.27
CA VAL A 160 -0.92 23.87 -21.09
C VAL A 160 -2.24 23.64 -20.35
N VAL A 161 -2.17 23.41 -19.04
CA VAL A 161 -3.31 23.12 -18.19
C VAL A 161 -4.07 24.39 -17.79
N GLU A 162 -3.44 25.55 -17.67
CA GLU A 162 -4.13 26.84 -17.52
C GLU A 162 -4.99 27.18 -18.75
N LYS A 163 -4.68 26.59 -19.91
CA LYS A 163 -5.45 26.77 -21.16
C LYS A 163 -6.61 25.80 -21.30
N THR A 164 -6.76 24.82 -20.40
CA THR A 164 -7.74 23.76 -20.52
C THR A 164 -8.27 23.34 -19.14
N ASP A 165 -9.58 23.21 -18.93
CA ASP A 165 -10.18 22.75 -17.65
C ASP A 165 -9.78 21.30 -17.23
N THR A 166 -8.79 20.70 -17.90
CA THR A 166 -8.25 19.36 -17.70
C THR A 166 -7.56 19.17 -16.35
N MET A 167 -7.26 20.24 -15.60
CA MET A 167 -6.64 20.13 -14.27
C MET A 167 -7.50 19.30 -13.30
N VAL A 168 -8.81 19.34 -13.50
CA VAL A 168 -9.81 18.60 -12.74
C VAL A 168 -9.74 17.09 -12.99
N LEU A 169 -9.29 16.67 -14.17
CA LEU A 169 -9.15 15.25 -14.53
C LEU A 169 -7.83 14.63 -14.05
N LEU A 170 -6.87 15.47 -13.65
CA LEU A 170 -5.51 15.05 -13.32
C LEU A 170 -5.46 13.97 -12.23
N PRO A 171 -6.22 14.04 -11.11
CA PRO A 171 -6.22 12.98 -10.11
C PRO A 171 -6.63 11.61 -10.67
N MET A 172 -7.67 11.56 -11.50
CA MET A 172 -8.15 10.31 -12.07
C MET A 172 -7.12 9.72 -13.04
N LEU A 173 -6.52 10.55 -13.89
CA LEU A 173 -5.46 10.11 -14.81
C LEU A 173 -4.25 9.57 -14.05
N LEU A 174 -3.81 10.29 -13.00
CA LEU A 174 -2.70 9.86 -12.15
C LEU A 174 -3.01 8.54 -11.44
N PHE A 175 -4.23 8.34 -10.95
CA PHE A 175 -4.65 7.07 -10.36
C PHE A 175 -4.54 5.90 -11.35
N VAL A 176 -5.07 6.07 -12.57
CA VAL A 176 -5.05 5.02 -13.61
C VAL A 176 -3.63 4.71 -14.07
N VAL A 177 -2.82 5.74 -14.31
CA VAL A 177 -1.41 5.57 -14.71
C VAL A 177 -0.61 4.90 -13.60
N ALA A 178 -0.80 5.32 -12.34
CA ALA A 178 -0.14 4.70 -11.19
C ALA A 178 -0.53 3.23 -11.04
N LEU A 179 -1.81 2.91 -11.19
CA LEU A 179 -2.31 1.53 -11.15
C LEU A 179 -1.67 0.68 -12.25
N GLY A 180 -1.68 1.16 -13.49
CA GLY A 180 -1.07 0.42 -14.61
C GLY A 180 0.44 0.23 -14.44
N LEU A 181 1.16 1.28 -14.00
CA LEU A 181 2.60 1.21 -13.81
C LEU A 181 2.98 0.26 -12.67
N ALA A 182 2.29 0.34 -11.53
CA ALA A 182 2.56 -0.55 -10.40
C ALA A 182 2.15 -1.99 -10.68
N PHE A 183 1.05 -2.21 -11.42
CA PHE A 183 0.66 -3.53 -11.87
C PHE A 183 1.72 -4.16 -12.78
N ALA A 184 2.24 -3.38 -13.74
CA ALA A 184 3.24 -3.87 -14.69
C ALA A 184 4.64 -4.06 -14.08
N THR A 185 4.98 -3.31 -13.04
CA THR A 185 6.30 -3.36 -12.39
C THR A 185 6.33 -4.21 -11.12
N GLY A 186 5.17 -4.51 -10.52
CA GLY A 186 5.08 -5.25 -9.26
C GLY A 186 5.61 -4.48 -8.05
N THR A 187 5.63 -3.14 -8.10
CA THR A 187 6.15 -2.31 -7.00
C THR A 187 5.39 -1.00 -6.80
N SER A 188 4.85 -0.83 -5.61
CA SER A 188 4.23 0.43 -5.16
C SER A 188 5.28 1.52 -4.93
N TRP A 189 6.38 1.20 -4.23
CA TRP A 189 7.48 2.13 -3.96
C TRP A 189 8.11 2.68 -5.24
N GLY A 190 8.34 1.82 -6.24
CA GLY A 190 8.80 2.21 -7.59
C GLY A 190 7.94 3.29 -8.21
N THR A 191 6.64 3.03 -8.20
CA THR A 191 5.64 3.92 -8.77
C THR A 191 5.53 5.23 -8.00
N PHE A 192 5.63 5.21 -6.67
CA PHE A 192 5.70 6.43 -5.86
C PHE A 192 6.91 7.29 -6.23
N GLY A 193 8.09 6.67 -6.32
CA GLY A 193 9.33 7.34 -6.68
C GLY A 193 9.28 7.97 -8.07
N ILE A 194 8.57 7.37 -9.02
CA ILE A 194 8.40 7.98 -10.35
C ILE A 194 7.38 9.12 -10.32
N LEU A 195 6.20 8.89 -9.74
CA LEU A 195 5.06 9.81 -9.90
C LEU A 195 5.08 10.99 -8.93
N ILE A 196 5.51 10.83 -7.67
CA ILE A 196 5.50 11.93 -6.68
C ILE A 196 6.38 13.12 -7.15
N PRO A 197 7.62 12.91 -7.62
CA PRO A 197 8.41 13.97 -8.26
C PRO A 197 7.71 14.69 -9.41
N ILE A 198 7.01 13.94 -10.27
CA ILE A 198 6.29 14.50 -11.41
C ILE A 198 5.13 15.37 -10.93
N VAL A 199 4.30 14.87 -10.01
CA VAL A 199 3.18 15.64 -9.43
C VAL A 199 3.69 16.90 -8.73
N THR A 200 4.72 16.77 -7.87
CA THR A 200 5.29 17.92 -7.16
C THR A 200 5.94 18.93 -8.11
N GLY A 201 6.51 18.48 -9.23
CA GLY A 201 6.99 19.35 -10.31
C GLY A 201 5.86 20.10 -11.01
N VAL A 202 4.77 19.42 -11.39
CA VAL A 202 3.58 20.04 -12.02
C VAL A 202 2.96 21.11 -11.12
N PHE A 203 2.89 20.85 -9.82
CA PHE A 203 2.36 21.79 -8.83
C PHE A 203 3.43 22.69 -8.18
N SER A 204 4.64 22.77 -8.74
CA SER A 204 5.77 23.53 -8.17
C SER A 204 5.40 24.98 -7.85
N LYS A 205 4.73 25.69 -8.76
CA LYS A 205 4.25 27.08 -8.52
C LYS A 205 3.24 27.15 -7.36
N ALA A 206 2.32 26.20 -7.28
CA ALA A 206 1.34 26.12 -6.21
C ALA A 206 1.99 25.75 -4.86
N LEU A 207 3.08 24.97 -4.88
CA LEU A 207 3.85 24.58 -3.71
C LEU A 207 4.81 25.68 -3.22
N LEU A 208 5.28 26.58 -4.09
CA LEU A 208 6.11 27.71 -3.70
C LEU A 208 5.39 28.68 -2.74
N GLY A 209 4.07 28.83 -2.86
CA GLY A 209 3.26 29.66 -1.95
C GLY A 209 2.97 29.03 -0.59
N VAL A 210 3.34 27.76 -0.36
CA VAL A 210 3.08 27.04 0.90
C VAL A 210 3.97 27.54 2.03
N GLY A 211 5.17 28.05 1.71
CA GLY A 211 6.08 28.64 2.70
C GLY A 211 5.46 29.83 3.45
N ASP A 212 4.57 30.57 2.81
CA ASP A 212 3.91 31.76 3.37
C ASP A 212 2.52 31.47 3.95
N SER A 213 1.80 30.44 3.46
CA SER A 213 0.39 30.18 3.82
C SER A 213 0.15 28.92 4.65
N ALA A 214 1.22 28.20 5.05
CA ALA A 214 1.22 26.98 5.89
C ALA A 214 0.27 25.83 5.45
N SER A 215 -0.43 25.96 4.33
CA SER A 215 -1.48 25.03 3.88
C SER A 215 -1.17 24.56 2.46
N ILE A 216 -1.08 23.23 2.30
CA ILE A 216 -0.86 22.59 1.01
C ILE A 216 -2.17 22.69 0.20
N PRO A 217 -2.13 23.10 -1.08
CA PRO A 217 -3.34 23.20 -1.90
C PRO A 217 -4.08 21.85 -1.98
N PRO A 218 -5.42 21.82 -1.84
CA PRO A 218 -6.20 20.58 -1.83
C PRO A 218 -5.94 19.69 -3.05
N MET A 219 -5.80 20.29 -4.24
CA MET A 219 -5.53 19.55 -5.48
C MET A 219 -4.21 18.77 -5.45
N VAL A 220 -3.17 19.30 -4.81
CA VAL A 220 -1.87 18.62 -4.66
C VAL A 220 -2.03 17.38 -3.80
N ILE A 221 -2.74 17.52 -2.67
CA ILE A 221 -3.03 16.42 -1.74
C ILE A 221 -3.82 15.33 -2.46
N ILE A 222 -4.84 15.71 -3.24
CA ILE A 222 -5.67 14.78 -4.00
C ILE A 222 -4.84 14.05 -5.06
N CYS A 223 -3.97 14.74 -5.82
CA CYS A 223 -3.12 14.14 -6.84
C CYS A 223 -2.09 13.16 -6.25
N ILE A 224 -1.42 13.55 -5.15
CA ILE A 224 -0.50 12.65 -4.45
C ILE A 224 -1.26 11.44 -3.90
N SER A 225 -2.42 11.66 -3.29
CA SER A 225 -3.28 10.57 -2.78
C SER A 225 -3.71 9.62 -3.89
N ALA A 226 -4.03 10.15 -5.08
CA ALA A 226 -4.38 9.36 -6.25
C ALA A 226 -3.21 8.50 -6.75
N CYS A 227 -2.00 9.06 -6.82
CA CYS A 227 -0.80 8.29 -7.15
C CYS A 227 -0.55 7.19 -6.12
N LEU A 228 -0.65 7.50 -4.82
CA LEU A 228 -0.43 6.53 -3.76
C LEU A 228 -1.46 5.39 -3.83
N ALA A 229 -2.75 5.72 -3.95
CA ALA A 229 -3.81 4.72 -4.02
C ALA A 229 -3.71 3.86 -5.29
N GLY A 230 -3.43 4.47 -6.44
CA GLY A 230 -3.28 3.75 -7.70
C GLY A 230 -2.09 2.78 -7.65
N ALA A 231 -0.94 3.25 -7.17
CA ALA A 231 0.26 2.43 -7.06
C ALA A 231 0.10 1.25 -6.08
N VAL A 232 -0.50 1.46 -4.90
CA VAL A 232 -0.80 0.36 -3.98
C VAL A 232 -1.79 -0.63 -4.60
N CYS A 233 -2.82 -0.12 -5.29
CA CYS A 233 -3.79 -0.97 -5.96
C CYS A 233 -3.11 -1.82 -7.04
N GLY A 234 -2.29 -1.23 -7.90
CA GLY A 234 -1.60 -1.95 -8.98
C GLY A 234 -0.65 -3.02 -8.44
N ASP A 235 0.16 -2.67 -7.44
CA ASP A 235 1.10 -3.59 -6.76
C ASP A 235 0.37 -4.82 -6.19
N HIS A 236 -0.71 -4.58 -5.44
CA HIS A 236 -1.52 -5.65 -4.81
C HIS A 236 -2.18 -6.59 -5.84
N CYS A 237 -2.44 -6.13 -7.06
CA CYS A 237 -3.04 -6.97 -8.10
C CYS A 237 -1.99 -7.68 -8.95
N SER A 238 -0.72 -7.28 -8.85
CA SER A 238 0.32 -7.71 -9.78
C SER A 238 0.75 -9.15 -9.53
N PRO A 239 0.81 -10.02 -10.56
CA PRO A 239 1.32 -11.39 -10.44
C PRO A 239 2.84 -11.45 -10.25
N ILE A 240 3.55 -10.33 -10.34
CA ILE A 240 5.01 -10.29 -10.16
C ILE A 240 5.41 -9.49 -8.93
N SER A 241 4.45 -9.01 -8.14
CA SER A 241 4.75 -8.28 -6.91
C SER A 241 5.25 -9.21 -5.81
N ASP A 242 6.31 -8.80 -5.13
CA ASP A 242 6.86 -9.49 -3.97
C ASP A 242 5.80 -9.66 -2.87
N THR A 243 4.91 -8.68 -2.69
CA THR A 243 3.83 -8.74 -1.71
C THR A 243 2.79 -9.81 -2.08
N THR A 244 2.43 -9.90 -3.37
CA THR A 244 1.50 -10.90 -3.88
C THR A 244 2.10 -12.31 -3.83
N ILE A 245 3.39 -12.46 -4.16
CA ILE A 245 4.12 -13.74 -4.09
C ILE A 245 4.24 -14.20 -2.63
N MET A 246 4.59 -13.31 -1.72
CA MET A 246 4.68 -13.62 -0.29
C MET A 246 3.31 -13.96 0.29
N ALA A 247 2.26 -13.24 -0.09
CA ALA A 247 0.89 -13.50 0.34
C ALA A 247 0.38 -14.87 -0.14
N SER A 248 0.59 -15.22 -1.42
CA SER A 248 0.19 -16.53 -1.95
C SER A 248 0.96 -17.66 -1.29
N THR A 249 2.25 -17.47 -1.03
CA THR A 249 3.11 -18.44 -0.36
C THR A 249 2.73 -18.64 1.10
N GLY A 250 2.47 -17.55 1.83
CA GLY A 250 2.00 -17.60 3.22
C GLY A 250 0.62 -18.25 3.36
N ALA A 251 -0.25 -18.09 2.37
CA ALA A 251 -1.54 -18.75 2.30
C ALA A 251 -1.47 -20.20 1.77
N GLN A 252 -0.29 -20.67 1.37
CA GLN A 252 -0.06 -22.01 0.78
C GLN A 252 -1.00 -22.33 -0.39
N CYS A 253 -1.35 -21.31 -1.17
CA CYS A 253 -2.22 -21.43 -2.33
C CYS A 253 -1.43 -21.26 -3.62
N ASP A 254 -1.94 -21.81 -4.72
CA ASP A 254 -1.35 -21.57 -6.02
C ASP A 254 -1.34 -20.07 -6.33
N HIS A 255 -0.20 -19.57 -6.78
CA HIS A 255 0.02 -18.15 -6.99
C HIS A 255 -0.92 -17.57 -8.06
N VAL A 256 -1.20 -18.31 -9.13
CA VAL A 256 -2.10 -17.85 -10.20
C VAL A 256 -3.55 -17.82 -9.71
N ASN A 257 -3.96 -18.80 -8.89
CA ASN A 257 -5.26 -18.78 -8.24
C ASN A 257 -5.39 -17.60 -7.26
N HIS A 258 -4.34 -17.29 -6.50
CA HIS A 258 -4.34 -16.12 -5.62
C HIS A 258 -4.59 -14.82 -6.38
N VAL A 259 -3.86 -14.59 -7.48
CA VAL A 259 -3.99 -13.37 -8.29
C VAL A 259 -5.35 -13.31 -8.97
N SER A 260 -5.76 -14.40 -9.63
CA SER A 260 -7.00 -14.44 -10.42
C SER A 260 -8.28 -14.32 -9.59
N THR A 261 -8.26 -14.80 -8.34
CA THR A 261 -9.39 -14.63 -7.40
C THR A 261 -9.48 -13.20 -6.86
N GLN A 262 -8.35 -12.52 -6.65
CA GLN A 262 -8.31 -11.15 -6.14
C GLN A 262 -8.57 -10.07 -7.21
N LEU A 263 -8.13 -10.30 -8.46
CA LEU A 263 -8.18 -9.29 -9.51
C LEU A 263 -9.61 -8.72 -9.75
N PRO A 264 -10.70 -9.51 -9.79
CA PRO A 264 -12.05 -8.96 -9.94
C PRO A 264 -12.48 -8.07 -8.77
N TYR A 265 -12.05 -8.40 -7.56
CA TYR A 265 -12.34 -7.64 -6.34
C TYR A 265 -11.61 -6.30 -6.39
N ALA A 266 -10.32 -6.34 -6.71
CA ALA A 266 -9.50 -5.14 -6.80
C ALA A 266 -9.94 -4.21 -7.94
N LEU A 267 -10.29 -4.75 -9.12
CA LEU A 267 -10.82 -3.96 -10.24
C LEU A 267 -12.16 -3.31 -9.90
N THR A 268 -13.03 -3.98 -9.15
CA THR A 268 -14.29 -3.39 -8.68
C THR A 268 -14.00 -2.17 -7.80
N VAL A 269 -13.05 -2.29 -6.85
CA VAL A 269 -12.65 -1.16 -6.02
C VAL A 269 -11.96 -0.06 -6.83
N ALA A 270 -11.07 -0.42 -7.75
CA ALA A 270 -10.35 0.52 -8.59
C ALA A 270 -11.30 1.35 -9.46
N ALA A 271 -12.35 0.74 -10.02
CA ALA A 271 -13.36 1.45 -10.80
C ALA A 271 -14.11 2.49 -9.96
N VAL A 272 -14.52 2.13 -8.74
CA VAL A 272 -15.15 3.08 -7.81
C VAL A 272 -14.18 4.20 -7.42
N CYS A 273 -12.91 3.87 -7.14
CA CYS A 273 -11.89 4.86 -6.82
C CYS A 273 -11.62 5.82 -7.99
N ALA A 274 -11.60 5.34 -9.23
CA ALA A 274 -11.41 6.19 -10.41
C ALA A 274 -12.52 7.24 -10.54
N VAL A 275 -13.78 6.85 -10.31
CA VAL A 275 -14.93 7.79 -10.25
C VAL A 275 -14.78 8.73 -9.05
N GLY A 276 -14.36 8.22 -7.89
CA GLY A 276 -14.09 9.04 -6.71
C GLY A 276 -13.02 10.11 -6.95
N TYR A 277 -11.92 9.78 -7.59
CA TYR A 277 -10.85 10.73 -7.93
C TYR A 277 -11.26 11.73 -9.03
N LEU A 278 -12.11 11.30 -9.96
CA LEU A 278 -12.74 12.23 -10.91
C LEU A 278 -13.56 13.28 -10.15
N LEU A 279 -14.45 12.84 -9.25
CA LEU A 279 -15.26 13.75 -8.41
C LEU A 279 -14.40 14.60 -7.48
N ALA A 280 -13.30 14.05 -6.96
CA ALA A 280 -12.38 14.77 -6.08
C ALA A 280 -11.77 15.99 -6.77
N GLY A 281 -11.45 15.89 -8.06
CA GLY A 281 -10.98 17.03 -8.83
C GLY A 281 -11.98 18.19 -8.87
N PHE A 282 -13.28 17.89 -9.00
CA PHE A 282 -14.33 18.91 -9.09
C PHE A 282 -14.71 19.50 -7.73
N VAL A 283 -14.92 18.63 -6.73
CA VAL A 283 -15.54 19.01 -5.46
C VAL A 283 -14.51 19.45 -4.42
N GLN A 284 -13.32 18.85 -4.43
CA GLN A 284 -12.22 19.11 -3.48
C GLN A 284 -12.62 19.04 -1.99
N ASN A 285 -13.72 18.34 -1.66
CA ASN A 285 -14.18 18.12 -0.30
C ASN A 285 -14.13 16.62 0.03
N VAL A 286 -13.29 16.27 1.01
CA VAL A 286 -13.04 14.88 1.41
C VAL A 286 -14.32 14.17 1.86
N PHE A 287 -15.17 14.83 2.64
CA PHE A 287 -16.37 14.20 3.20
C PHE A 287 -17.43 13.90 2.13
N VAL A 288 -17.60 14.81 1.17
CA VAL A 288 -18.55 14.61 0.05
C VAL A 288 -18.07 13.48 -0.85
N VAL A 289 -16.80 13.50 -1.25
CA VAL A 289 -16.22 12.48 -2.14
C VAL A 289 -16.23 11.10 -1.46
N LEU A 290 -15.88 11.05 -0.17
CA LEU A 290 -15.92 9.81 0.60
C LEU A 290 -17.35 9.27 0.71
N GLY A 291 -18.32 10.12 1.06
CA GLY A 291 -19.73 9.73 1.17
C GLY A 291 -20.27 9.16 -0.14
N VAL A 292 -20.03 9.86 -1.26
CA VAL A 292 -20.44 9.39 -2.59
C VAL A 292 -19.73 8.09 -2.97
N SER A 293 -18.43 7.96 -2.69
CA SER A 293 -17.67 6.75 -3.01
C SER A 293 -18.14 5.53 -2.20
N VAL A 294 -18.53 5.72 -0.94
CA VAL A 294 -19.11 4.66 -0.09
C VAL A 294 -20.49 4.25 -0.60
N LEU A 295 -21.36 5.22 -0.94
CA LEU A 295 -22.68 4.93 -1.51
C LEU A 295 -22.58 4.21 -2.85
N LEU A 296 -21.66 4.64 -3.71
CA LEU A 296 -21.41 4.01 -5.01
C LEU A 296 -20.86 2.59 -4.84
N MET A 297 -19.91 2.39 -3.93
CA MET A 297 -19.41 1.06 -3.57
C MET A 297 -20.55 0.15 -3.07
N PHE A 298 -21.38 0.65 -2.15
CA PHE A 298 -22.52 -0.11 -1.64
C PHE A 298 -23.49 -0.50 -2.75
N GLY A 299 -23.86 0.44 -3.62
CA GLY A 299 -24.72 0.17 -4.78
C GLY A 299 -24.15 -0.90 -5.71
N VAL A 300 -22.85 -0.82 -6.04
CA VAL A 300 -22.15 -1.81 -6.87
C VAL A 300 -22.15 -3.19 -6.21
N LEU A 301 -21.87 -3.28 -4.90
CA LEU A 301 -21.84 -4.56 -4.19
C LEU A 301 -23.23 -5.19 -4.05
N VAL A 302 -24.27 -4.38 -3.81
CA VAL A 302 -25.66 -4.85 -3.82
C VAL A 302 -26.06 -5.36 -5.20
N LEU A 303 -25.68 -4.66 -6.27
CA LEU A 303 -25.93 -5.11 -7.64
C LEU A 303 -25.23 -6.44 -7.92
N ILE A 304 -23.94 -6.57 -7.56
CA ILE A 304 -23.19 -7.82 -7.69
C ILE A 304 -23.87 -8.95 -6.91
N ARG A 305 -24.37 -8.68 -5.71
CA ARG A 305 -25.11 -9.66 -4.88
C ARG A 305 -26.40 -10.11 -5.56
N ILE A 306 -27.20 -9.17 -6.08
CA ILE A 306 -28.45 -9.48 -6.79
C ILE A 306 -28.16 -10.33 -8.02
N LEU A 307 -27.21 -9.92 -8.87
CA LEU A 307 -26.84 -10.66 -10.08
C LEU A 307 -26.27 -12.06 -9.76
N SER A 308 -25.48 -12.16 -8.69
CA SER A 308 -24.92 -13.43 -8.21
C SER A 308 -25.97 -14.37 -7.61
N GLY A 309 -27.06 -13.82 -7.08
CA GLY A 309 -28.24 -14.56 -6.61
C GLY A 309 -29.13 -15.05 -7.75
N MET A 310 -29.36 -14.21 -8.77
CA MET A 310 -30.14 -14.59 -9.97
C MET A 310 -29.51 -15.75 -10.75
N LYS A 311 -28.17 -15.85 -10.78
CA LYS A 311 -27.46 -16.99 -11.38
C LYS A 311 -27.70 -18.33 -10.67
N LYS A 312 -28.17 -18.35 -9.41
CA LYS A 312 -28.55 -19.61 -8.71
C LYS A 312 -29.92 -20.14 -9.16
N THR A 313 -30.78 -19.29 -9.74
CA THR A 313 -32.16 -19.63 -10.12
C THR A 313 -32.36 -19.89 -11.61
N ALA A 314 -31.33 -19.68 -12.45
CA ALA A 314 -31.40 -20.08 -13.85
C ALA A 314 -31.27 -21.61 -13.96
N PRO A 315 -32.22 -22.32 -14.58
CA PRO A 315 -32.07 -23.75 -14.82
C PRO A 315 -30.83 -23.98 -15.69
N LYS A 316 -30.01 -24.97 -15.32
CA LYS A 316 -28.95 -25.46 -16.21
C LYS A 316 -29.65 -26.13 -17.40
N GLU A 317 -29.54 -25.53 -18.58
CA GLU A 317 -29.78 -26.23 -19.85
C GLU A 317 -28.64 -27.23 -20.12
#